data_AF-A0A9E1P4P1-F1
#
_entry.id   AF-A0A9E1P4P1-F1
#
_cell.length_a   1.000
_cell.length_b   1.000
_cell.length_c   1.000
_cell.angle_alpha   90.00
_cell.angle_beta   90.00
_cell.angle_gamma   90.00
#
_symmetry.space_group_name_H-M   'P 1'
#
loop_
_entity.id
_entity.type
_entity.pdbx_description
1 polymer ?
#
loop_
_entity_poly.entity_id
_entity_poly.type
_entity_poly.pdbx_seq_one_letter_code
_entity_poly.pdbx_strand_id
1 'polypeptide(L)'
;GNRGIKKTESGYSWRSDLRLKSKSPMQYTEEHVTQFLKQIKTETLLIQGAQSELHRLVPTTQRCLNVKHIQTIVLQGGHHVHMDNPEHVAESIISFLI
;
A
#
# COMPACT_ATOMS: atom_id res chain seq x y z
N GLY A 1 -18.76 -17.92 -5.19
CA GLY A 1 -17.67 -17.16 -4.57
C GLY A 1 -18.11 -16.68 -3.21
N ASN A 2 -17.50 -17.16 -2.12
CA ASN A 2 -17.75 -16.73 -0.74
C ASN A 2 -16.42 -16.31 -0.08
N ARG A 3 -15.69 -15.39 -0.71
CA ARG A 3 -14.46 -14.84 -0.13
C ARG A 3 -14.82 -13.52 0.58
N GLY A 4 -14.56 -13.44 1.88
CA GLY A 4 -14.70 -12.20 2.65
C GLY A 4 -15.99 -12.01 3.45
N ILE A 5 -17.08 -12.75 3.17
CA ILE A 5 -18.35 -12.67 3.92
C ILE A 5 -18.80 -14.03 4.43
N LYS A 6 -19.44 -14.06 5.61
CA LYS A 6 -20.12 -15.22 6.18
C LYS A 6 -21.60 -14.89 6.38
N LYS A 7 -22.47 -15.83 6.03
CA LYS A 7 -23.89 -15.76 6.37
C LYS A 7 -24.04 -16.05 7.86
N THR A 8 -24.80 -15.23 8.55
CA THR A 8 -25.19 -15.37 9.97
C THR A 8 -26.71 -15.45 10.05
N GLU A 9 -27.25 -15.84 11.20
CA GLU A 9 -28.70 -15.83 11.44
C GLU A 9 -29.30 -14.43 11.24
N SER A 10 -28.50 -13.38 11.49
CA SER A 10 -28.85 -11.97 11.34
C SER A 10 -28.50 -11.34 9.97
N GLY A 11 -28.08 -12.12 8.97
CA GLY A 11 -27.73 -11.62 7.63
C GLY A 11 -26.31 -11.98 7.20
N TYR A 12 -25.49 -10.98 6.91
CA TYR A 12 -24.11 -11.17 6.46
C TYR A 12 -23.13 -10.38 7.33
N SER A 13 -21.96 -10.96 7.55
CA SER A 13 -20.87 -10.29 8.25
C SER A 13 -19.55 -10.52 7.54
N TRP A 14 -18.63 -9.57 7.67
CA TRP A 14 -17.27 -9.72 7.17
C TRP A 14 -16.55 -10.85 7.91
N ARG A 15 -15.92 -11.75 7.16
CA ARG A 15 -15.01 -12.74 7.72
C ARG A 15 -13.70 -12.04 8.04
N SER A 16 -13.45 -11.81 9.32
CA SER A 16 -12.18 -11.32 9.83
C SER A 16 -11.77 -12.14 11.05
N ASP A 17 -10.49 -12.45 11.15
CA ASP A 17 -9.90 -12.95 12.38
C ASP A 17 -9.69 -11.78 13.34
N LEU A 18 -10.05 -11.93 14.62
CA LEU A 18 -9.88 -10.87 15.62
C LEU A 18 -8.40 -10.58 15.91
N ARG A 19 -7.51 -11.55 15.73
CA ARG A 19 -6.06 -11.39 15.95
C ARG A 19 -5.43 -10.39 15.00
N LEU A 20 -6.04 -10.13 13.84
CA LEU A 20 -5.60 -9.09 12.91
C LEU A 20 -5.77 -7.66 13.47
N LYS A 21 -6.57 -7.49 14.53
CA LYS A 21 -6.73 -6.21 15.24
C LYS A 21 -5.72 -6.04 16.39
N SER A 22 -5.00 -7.08 16.75
CA SER A 22 -3.97 -7.00 17.81
C SER A 22 -2.75 -6.26 17.28
N LYS A 23 -2.12 -5.46 18.15
CA LYS A 23 -0.85 -4.81 17.82
C LYS A 23 0.25 -5.86 17.68
N SER A 24 1.14 -5.69 16.71
CA SER A 24 2.36 -6.49 16.63
C SER A 24 3.15 -6.34 17.94
N PRO A 25 3.66 -7.46 18.51
CA PRO A 25 4.44 -7.43 19.75
C PRO A 25 5.76 -6.67 19.59
N MET A 26 6.26 -6.54 18.35
CA MET A 26 7.41 -5.72 18.01
C MET A 26 7.04 -4.76 16.89
N GLN A 27 7.22 -3.47 17.15
CA GLN A 27 7.11 -2.41 16.14
C GLN A 27 8.51 -2.10 15.61
N TYR A 28 8.63 -1.87 14.31
CA TYR A 28 9.89 -1.42 13.74
C TYR A 28 10.11 0.07 14.02
N THR A 29 11.34 0.44 14.35
CA THR A 29 11.76 1.84 14.44
C THR A 29 11.99 2.40 13.04
N GLU A 30 12.12 3.72 12.89
CA GLU A 30 12.44 4.33 11.60
C GLU A 30 13.80 3.89 11.06
N GLU A 31 14.77 3.59 11.94
CA GLU A 31 16.07 3.06 11.55
C GLU A 31 15.92 1.68 10.91
N HIS A 32 15.12 0.79 11.51
CA HIS A 32 14.82 -0.51 10.93
C HIS A 32 14.15 -0.37 9.57
N VAL A 33 13.10 0.46 9.47
CA VAL A 33 12.38 0.72 8.20
C VAL A 33 13.34 1.25 7.13
N THR A 34 14.16 2.23 7.48
CA THR A 34 15.14 2.84 6.59
C THR A 34 16.16 1.82 6.09
N GLN A 35 16.65 0.94 6.96
CA GLN A 35 17.58 -0.12 6.55
C GLN A 35 16.93 -1.09 5.56
N PHE A 36 15.67 -1.49 5.77
CA PHE A 36 14.96 -2.33 4.81
C PHE A 36 14.84 -1.65 3.44
N LEU A 37 14.46 -0.37 3.40
CA LEU A 37 14.30 0.39 2.16
C LEU A 37 15.63 0.52 1.39
N LYS A 38 16.74 0.76 2.09
CA LYS A 38 18.09 0.83 1.49
C LYS A 38 18.56 -0.48 0.86
N GLN A 39 18.01 -1.61 1.29
CA GLN A 39 18.37 -2.92 0.75
C GLN A 39 17.57 -3.30 -0.50
N ILE A 40 16.59 -2.50 -0.92
CA ILE A 40 15.88 -2.70 -2.18
C ILE A 40 16.83 -2.39 -3.34
N LYS A 41 17.21 -3.43 -4.08
CA LYS A 41 18.15 -3.35 -5.22
C LYS A 41 17.46 -3.31 -6.58
N THR A 42 16.20 -3.72 -6.64
CA THR A 42 15.42 -3.79 -7.87
C THR A 42 14.81 -2.44 -8.20
N GLU A 43 14.59 -2.18 -9.50
CA GLU A 43 13.71 -1.11 -9.96
C GLU A 43 12.36 -1.22 -9.23
N THR A 44 11.83 -0.10 -8.77
CA THR A 44 10.62 -0.04 -7.94
C THR A 44 9.71 1.08 -8.41
N LEU A 45 8.46 0.78 -8.73
CA LEU A 45 7.42 1.77 -8.98
C LEU A 45 6.56 1.98 -7.74
N LEU A 46 6.46 3.21 -7.27
CA LEU A 46 5.51 3.65 -6.26
C LEU A 46 4.40 4.47 -6.91
N ILE A 47 3.15 4.00 -6.78
CA ILE A 47 1.95 4.70 -7.26
C ILE A 47 1.18 5.24 -6.06
N GLN A 48 0.91 6.53 -6.06
CA GLN A 48 0.18 7.21 -4.98
C GLN A 48 -1.11 7.84 -5.50
N GLY A 49 -2.17 7.81 -4.68
CA GLY A 49 -3.38 8.60 -4.93
C GLY A 49 -3.19 10.05 -4.47
N ALA A 50 -3.56 11.02 -5.29
CA ALA A 50 -3.44 12.46 -4.99
C ALA A 50 -4.27 12.88 -3.77
N GLN A 51 -5.38 12.19 -3.49
CA GLN A 51 -6.29 12.43 -2.36
C GLN A 51 -6.02 11.48 -1.19
N SER A 52 -4.94 10.68 -1.23
CA SER A 52 -4.62 9.71 -0.18
C SER A 52 -3.99 10.39 1.04
N GLU A 53 -4.66 10.41 2.19
CA GLU A 53 -4.14 11.02 3.43
C GLU A 53 -2.92 10.29 4.05
N LEU A 54 -2.51 9.14 3.52
CA LEU A 54 -1.35 8.39 4.04
C LEU A 54 -0.06 9.21 4.09
N HIS A 55 0.17 10.11 3.14
CA HIS A 55 1.38 10.93 3.11
C HIS A 55 1.50 11.88 4.33
N ARG A 56 0.39 12.12 5.04
CA ARG A 56 0.37 12.90 6.29
C ARG A 56 0.61 12.04 7.53
N LEU A 57 0.29 10.75 7.45
CA LEU A 57 0.34 9.81 8.58
C LEU A 57 1.69 9.10 8.69
N VAL A 58 2.42 8.99 7.58
CA VAL A 58 3.74 8.36 7.52
C VAL A 58 4.69 9.23 6.71
N PRO A 59 6.01 9.23 7.03
CA PRO A 59 7.01 10.05 6.35
C PRO A 59 7.38 9.44 4.99
N THR A 60 6.39 9.20 4.12
CA THR A 60 6.54 8.49 2.84
C THR A 60 7.60 9.15 1.98
N THR A 61 7.61 10.48 1.88
CA THR A 61 8.59 11.22 1.08
C THR A 61 10.01 10.94 1.54
N GLN A 62 10.30 11.06 2.85
CA GLN A 62 11.63 10.74 3.41
C GLN A 62 12.00 9.27 3.22
N ARG A 63 11.03 8.36 3.35
CA ARG A 63 11.26 6.93 3.14
C ARG A 63 11.61 6.62 1.68
N CYS A 64 10.96 7.26 0.71
CA CYS A 64 11.27 7.07 -0.72
C CYS A 64 12.72 7.42 -1.06
N LEU A 65 13.31 8.42 -0.41
CA LEU A 65 14.73 8.78 -0.60
C LEU A 65 15.71 7.64 -0.27
N ASN A 66 15.27 6.63 0.47
CA ASN A 66 16.09 5.49 0.85
C ASN A 66 16.01 4.32 -0.15
N VAL A 67 15.12 4.38 -1.15
CA VAL A 67 15.02 3.37 -2.21
C VAL A 67 15.79 3.85 -3.42
N LYS A 68 16.90 3.19 -3.75
CA LYS A 68 17.88 3.68 -4.75
C LYS A 68 17.28 3.85 -6.15
N HIS A 69 16.45 2.90 -6.57
CA HIS A 69 15.90 2.79 -7.92
C HIS A 69 14.38 2.93 -7.90
N ILE A 70 13.89 4.02 -7.30
CA ILE A 70 12.45 4.28 -7.18
C ILE A 70 11.96 5.26 -8.24
N GLN A 71 10.86 4.90 -8.89
CA GLN A 71 10.04 5.77 -9.71
C GLN A 71 8.75 6.04 -8.94
N THR A 72 8.37 7.31 -8.78
CA THR A 72 7.16 7.68 -8.06
C THR A 72 6.21 8.41 -8.98
N ILE A 73 4.97 7.96 -9.04
CA ILE A 73 3.89 8.63 -9.76
C ILE A 73 2.71 8.91 -8.84
N VAL A 74 1.99 9.98 -9.15
CA VAL A 74 0.77 10.37 -8.45
C VAL A 74 -0.38 10.36 -9.45
N LEU A 75 -1.44 9.61 -9.14
CA LEU A 75 -2.65 9.51 -9.94
C LEU A 75 -3.83 10.08 -9.17
N GLN A 76 -4.89 10.48 -9.88
CA GLN A 76 -6.15 10.87 -9.25
C GLN A 76 -6.77 9.65 -8.54
N GLY A 77 -7.19 9.84 -7.29
CA GLY A 77 -7.79 8.80 -6.43
C GLY A 77 -7.37 8.91 -4.96
N GLY A 78 -8.10 8.21 -4.10
CA GLY A 78 -7.78 8.09 -2.68
C GLY A 78 -6.70 7.04 -2.39
N HIS A 79 -6.68 6.50 -1.17
CA HIS A 79 -5.74 5.43 -0.80
C HIS A 79 -5.87 4.19 -1.69
N HIS A 80 -7.10 3.83 -2.06
CA HIS A 80 -7.40 2.72 -2.96
C HIS A 80 -7.36 3.14 -4.43
N VAL A 81 -6.28 3.83 -4.85
CA VAL A 81 -6.15 4.42 -6.21
C VAL A 81 -6.35 3.41 -7.35
N HIS A 82 -6.02 2.14 -7.12
CA HIS A 82 -6.25 1.05 -8.08
C HIS A 82 -7.73 0.71 -8.31
N MET A 83 -8.62 1.08 -7.39
CA MET A 83 -10.07 0.96 -7.56
C MET A 83 -10.67 2.23 -8.14
N ASP A 84 -10.16 3.39 -7.74
CA ASP A 84 -10.65 4.70 -8.20
C ASP A 84 -10.22 5.00 -9.65
N ASN A 85 -9.01 4.56 -10.03
CA ASN A 85 -8.40 4.82 -11.32
C ASN A 85 -7.65 3.58 -11.86
N PRO A 86 -8.37 2.46 -12.12
CA PRO A 86 -7.76 1.18 -12.46
C PRO A 86 -6.98 1.21 -13.78
N GLU A 87 -7.47 1.94 -14.78
CA GLU A 87 -6.88 2.01 -16.13
C GLU A 87 -5.48 2.64 -16.09
N HIS A 88 -5.35 3.84 -15.52
CA HIS A 88 -4.05 4.52 -15.42
C HIS A 88 -3.07 3.79 -14.50
N VAL A 89 -3.56 3.09 -13.47
CA VAL A 89 -2.72 2.21 -12.64
C VAL A 89 -2.17 1.05 -13.47
N ALA A 90 -3.02 0.39 -14.26
CA ALA A 90 -2.60 -0.71 -15.13
C ALA A 90 -1.60 -0.24 -16.19
N GLU A 91 -1.87 0.87 -16.86
CA GLU A 91 -0.96 1.48 -17.84
C GLU A 91 0.41 1.78 -17.22
N SER A 92 0.43 2.40 -16.03
CA SER A 92 1.67 2.72 -15.33
C SER A 92 2.49 1.48 -14.99
N ILE A 93 1.83 0.39 -14.58
CA ILE A 93 2.49 -0.90 -14.29
C ILE A 93 3.05 -1.49 -15.58
N ILE A 94 2.26 -1.50 -16.67
CA ILE A 94 2.69 -2.04 -17.97
C ILE A 94 3.90 -1.28 -18.49
N SER A 95 3.87 0.06 -18.48
CA SER A 95 4.98 0.91 -18.90
C SER A 95 6.23 0.76 -18.05
N PHE A 96 6.11 0.31 -16.80
CA PHE A 96 7.25 0.07 -15.92
C PHE A 96 7.88 -1.32 -16.13
N LEU A 97 7.09 -2.31 -16.56
CA LEU A 97 7.55 -3.69 -16.75
C LEU A 97 8.15 -3.95 -18.14
N ILE A 98 7.88 -3.08 -19.11
CA ILE A 98 8.37 -3.15 -20.51
C ILE A 98 9.57 -2.23 -20.66
#